data_AF-A0A484LZE0-F1
#
_entry.id   AF-A0A484LZE0-F1
#
_cell.length_a   1.000
_cell.length_b   1.000
_cell.length_c   1.000
_cell.angle_alpha   90.00
_cell.angle_beta   90.00
_cell.angle_gamma   90.00
#
_symmetry.space_group_name_H-M   'P 1'
#
loop_
_entity.id
_entity.type
_entity.pdbx_description
1 polymer ?
#
loop_
_entity_poly.entity_id
_entity_poly.type
_entity_poly.pdbx_seq_one_letter_code
_entity_poly.pdbx_strand_id
1 'polypeptide(L)'
;MEERTETDEKGYFLLKPRIVTSAGWHKCRVSLVSSPHRKCNVPTNHNLGRAGAPLNFHRPENKTLSYPRFTVGPFFFKHYNQTHCKKHLIG
;
A
#
# COMPACT_ATOMS: atom_id res chain seq x y z
N MET A 1 11.56 -9.78 9.20
CA MET A 1 12.29 -8.83 8.35
C MET A 1 11.28 -7.84 7.80
N GLU A 2 11.58 -6.55 7.90
CA GLU A 2 10.69 -5.46 7.49
C GLU A 2 11.52 -4.49 6.65
N GLU A 3 10.95 -4.02 5.55
CA GLU A 3 11.52 -2.97 4.73
C GLU A 3 10.49 -1.86 4.58
N ARG A 4 10.94 -0.61 4.61
CA ARG A 4 10.09 0.59 4.56
C ARG A 4 10.50 1.46 3.39
N THR A 5 9.52 2.14 2.83
CA THR A 5 9.71 3.17 1.81
C THR A 5 8.68 4.26 2.06
N GLU A 6 8.92 5.43 1.49
CA GLU A 6 7.99 6.56 1.53
C GLU A 6 7.21 6.62 0.22
N THR A 7 6.03 7.23 0.27
CA THR A 7 5.28 7.56 -0.94
C THR A 7 5.86 8.82 -1.58
N ASP A 8 5.84 8.88 -2.91
CA ASP A 8 6.13 10.09 -3.66
C ASP A 8 5.04 11.15 -3.51
N GLU A 9 5.25 12.30 -4.16
CA GLU A 9 4.33 13.44 -4.16
C GLU A 9 2.93 13.10 -4.69
N LYS A 10 2.78 12.01 -5.44
CA LYS A 10 1.51 11.53 -6.01
C LYS A 10 0.88 10.41 -5.19
N GLY A 11 1.52 10.00 -4.09
CA GLY A 11 1.04 8.92 -3.21
C GLY A 11 1.41 7.51 -3.68
N TYR A 12 2.28 7.36 -4.67
CA TYR A 12 2.79 6.04 -5.10
C TYR A 12 4.03 5.67 -4.30
N PHE A 13 4.25 4.37 -4.10
CA PHE A 13 5.48 3.88 -3.49
C PHE A 13 6.10 2.77 -4.35
N LEU A 14 7.41 2.68 -4.30
CA LEU A 14 8.17 1.58 -4.92
C LEU A 14 9.06 0.94 -3.85
N LEU A 15 8.85 -0.36 -3.63
CA LEU A 15 9.62 -1.14 -2.67
C LEU A 15 10.40 -2.20 -3.44
N LYS A 16 11.72 -2.18 -3.32
CA LYS A 16 12.64 -3.14 -3.96
C LYS A 16 13.32 -3.98 -2.87
N PRO A 17 12.67 -5.05 -2.39
CA PRO A 17 13.21 -5.85 -1.30
C PRO A 17 14.53 -6.49 -1.66
N ARG A 18 15.53 -6.41 -0.77
CA ARG A 18 16.87 -6.94 -1.03
C ARG A 18 16.94 -8.46 -0.95
N ILE A 19 16.10 -9.07 -0.12
CA ILE A 19 16.24 -10.47 0.31
C ILE A 19 15.01 -11.34 -0.07
N VAL A 20 13.96 -10.75 -0.66
CA VAL A 20 12.79 -11.52 -1.09
C VAL A 20 13.05 -12.20 -2.42
N THR A 21 13.16 -13.54 -2.41
CA THR A 21 13.21 -14.34 -3.63
C THR A 21 11.83 -14.42 -4.29
N SER A 22 11.79 -14.65 -5.60
CA SER A 22 10.56 -14.83 -6.38
C SER A 22 9.71 -16.03 -5.96
N ALA A 23 10.18 -16.90 -5.07
CA ALA A 23 9.36 -17.98 -4.48
C ALA A 23 8.61 -17.54 -3.21
N GLY A 24 9.14 -16.54 -2.50
CA GLY A 24 8.64 -16.09 -1.19
C GLY A 24 7.62 -14.95 -1.22
N TRP A 25 7.38 -14.32 -2.37
CA TRP A 25 6.56 -13.10 -2.47
C TRP A 25 5.14 -13.25 -1.93
N HIS A 26 4.53 -14.43 -2.04
CA HIS A 26 3.17 -14.70 -1.59
C HIS A 26 3.02 -14.63 -0.04
N LYS A 27 4.15 -14.68 0.69
CA LYS A 27 4.20 -14.50 2.14
C LYS A 27 4.39 -13.03 2.53
N CYS A 28 4.78 -12.17 1.59
CA CYS A 28 4.98 -10.75 1.85
C CYS A 28 3.64 -10.03 1.99
N ARG A 29 3.61 -9.08 2.91
CA ARG A 29 2.46 -8.20 3.15
C ARG A 29 2.93 -6.75 3.16
N VAL A 30 2.09 -5.85 2.68
CA VAL A 30 2.34 -4.40 2.70
C VAL A 30 1.30 -3.73 3.59
N SER A 31 1.74 -2.88 4.52
CA SER A 31 0.88 -2.16 5.45
C SER A 31 1.31 -0.71 5.61
N LEU A 32 0.36 0.16 5.91
CA LEU A 32 0.58 1.53 6.33
C LEU A 32 1.37 1.57 7.65
N VAL A 33 2.41 2.40 7.68
CA VAL A 33 3.25 2.59 8.87
C VAL A 33 2.97 3.94 9.52
N SER A 34 3.10 5.02 8.75
CA SER A 34 2.95 6.39 9.25
C SER A 34 2.45 7.35 8.16
N SER A 35 1.92 8.50 8.59
CA SER A 35 1.49 9.58 7.71
C SER A 35 2.26 10.86 8.04
N PRO A 36 2.69 11.64 7.02
CA PRO A 36 3.29 12.95 7.25
C PRO A 36 2.25 14.00 7.70
N HIS A 37 0.95 13.73 7.49
CA HIS A 37 -0.12 14.66 7.83
C HIS A 37 -0.63 14.41 9.25
N ARG A 38 -0.37 15.34 10.16
CA ARG A 38 -0.86 15.29 11.56
C ARG A 38 -2.36 15.08 11.68
N LYS A 39 -3.13 15.62 10.72
CA LYS A 39 -4.59 15.49 10.70
C LYS A 39 -5.07 14.18 10.08
N CYS A 40 -4.30 13.53 9.20
CA CYS A 40 -4.69 12.31 8.50
C CYS A 40 -3.71 11.20 8.86
N ASN A 41 -3.73 10.75 10.11
CA ASN A 41 -2.73 9.83 10.67
C ASN A 41 -3.32 8.55 11.27
N VAL A 42 -4.63 8.31 11.14
CA VAL A 42 -5.26 7.10 11.67
C VAL A 42 -5.32 6.05 10.54
N PRO A 43 -4.57 4.94 10.61
CA PRO A 43 -4.55 3.96 9.53
C PRO A 43 -5.92 3.28 9.38
N THR A 44 -6.38 3.14 8.14
CA THR A 44 -7.60 2.38 7.82
C THR A 44 -7.25 0.96 7.39
N ASN A 45 -8.22 0.05 7.49
CA ASN A 45 -8.05 -1.30 6.95
C ASN A 45 -8.63 -1.46 5.53
N HIS A 46 -8.87 -0.36 4.83
CA HIS A 46 -9.27 -0.41 3.42
C HIS A 46 -8.14 -1.05 2.59
N ASN A 47 -8.49 -1.94 1.66
CA ASN A 47 -7.54 -2.80 0.93
C ASN A 47 -6.53 -3.53 1.83
N LEU A 48 -6.92 -3.86 3.07
CA LEU A 48 -6.03 -4.49 4.07
C LEU A 48 -4.81 -3.63 4.44
N GLY A 49 -4.88 -2.31 4.25
CA GLY A 49 -3.76 -1.40 4.53
C GLY A 49 -3.27 -1.41 5.98
N ARG A 50 -4.09 -1.84 6.95
CA ARG A 50 -3.68 -2.00 8.36
C ARG A 50 -3.28 -3.44 8.68
N ALA A 51 -4.03 -4.43 8.20
CA ALA A 51 -3.79 -5.85 8.48
C ALA A 51 -2.62 -6.45 7.68
N GLY A 52 -2.24 -5.81 6.57
CA GLY A 52 -1.23 -6.29 5.62
C GLY A 52 -1.87 -6.85 4.35
N ALA A 53 -1.73 -6.12 3.25
CA ALA A 53 -2.24 -6.53 1.95
C ALA A 53 -1.31 -7.56 1.29
N PRO A 54 -1.86 -8.65 0.72
CA PRO A 54 -1.08 -9.55 -0.12
C PRO A 54 -0.62 -8.84 -1.38
N LEU A 55 0.56 -9.20 -1.87
CA LEU A 55 1.04 -8.76 -3.17
C LEU A 55 0.22 -9.41 -4.29
N ASN A 56 -0.23 -8.62 -5.26
CA ASN A 56 -0.84 -9.12 -6.49
C ASN A 56 0.21 -9.17 -7.58
N PHE A 57 0.40 -10.35 -8.18
CA PHE A 57 1.30 -10.48 -9.32
C PHE A 57 0.67 -9.87 -10.57
N HIS A 58 1.35 -8.91 -11.18
CA HIS A 58 0.95 -8.37 -12.46
C HIS A 58 1.88 -8.92 -13.54
N ARG A 59 1.31 -9.69 -14.47
CA ARG A 59 2.08 -10.17 -15.63
C ARG A 59 2.46 -8.95 -16.47
N PRO A 60 3.77 -8.68 -16.69
CA PRO A 60 4.14 -7.60 -17.58
C PRO A 60 3.68 -7.93 -19.00
N GLU A 61 2.88 -7.04 -19.61
CA GLU A 61 2.46 -7.15 -21.01
C GLU A 61 3.66 -7.06 -21.96
N ASN A 62 4.71 -6.35 -21.52
CA ASN A 62 5.93 -6.16 -22.27
C ASN A 62 7.03 -7.10 -21.76
N LYS A 63 7.47 -8.03 -22.61
CA LYS A 63 8.51 -9.05 -22.30
C LYS A 63 9.89 -8.45 -21.98
N THR A 64 10.07 -7.14 -22.14
CA THR A 64 11.32 -6.42 -21.86
C THR A 64 11.55 -6.14 -20.37
N LEU A 65 10.53 -6.26 -19.52
CA LEU A 65 10.70 -6.15 -18.07
C LEU A 65 11.35 -7.41 -17.50
N SER A 66 12.64 -7.28 -17.15
CA SER A 66 13.47 -8.36 -16.58
C SER A 66 13.03 -8.82 -15.17
N TYR A 67 12.11 -8.09 -14.51
CA TYR A 67 11.65 -8.42 -13.16
C TYR A 67 10.11 -8.47 -13.03
N PRO A 68 9.57 -9.41 -12.23
CA PRO A 68 8.15 -9.46 -11.92
C PRO A 68 7.71 -8.20 -11.18
N ARG A 69 6.58 -7.61 -11.58
CA ARG A 69 5.99 -6.46 -10.89
C ARG A 69 4.83 -6.93 -10.03
N PHE A 70 4.84 -6.50 -8.77
CA PHE A 70 3.76 -6.77 -7.82
C PHE A 70 3.07 -5.45 -7.46
N THR A 71 1.77 -5.52 -7.24
CA THR A 71 0.95 -4.36 -6.89
C THR A 71 0.03 -4.67 -5.71
N VAL A 72 -0.48 -3.63 -5.07
CA VAL A 72 -1.54 -3.69 -4.06
C VAL A 72 -2.58 -2.60 -4.38
N GLY A 73 -3.78 -2.71 -3.81
CA GLY A 73 -4.75 -1.61 -3.88
C GLY A 73 -4.27 -0.39 -3.09
N PRO A 74 -4.86 0.80 -3.32
CA PRO A 74 -4.51 2.01 -2.59
C PRO A 74 -4.84 1.87 -1.09
N PHE A 75 -4.00 2.46 -0.24
CA PHE A 75 -4.23 2.52 1.21
C PHE A 75 -4.51 3.95 1.66
N PHE A 76 -5.20 4.10 2.78
CA PHE A 76 -5.62 5.41 3.27
C PHE A 76 -5.42 5.56 4.77
N PHE A 77 -4.95 6.71 5.19
CA PHE A 77 -5.15 7.21 6.54
C PHE A 77 -6.44 8.05 6.57
N LYS A 78 -7.25 7.87 7.60
CA LYS A 78 -8.39 8.74 7.85
C LYS A 78 -7.99 9.90 8.74
N HIS A 79 -8.85 10.92 8.74
CA HIS A 79 -8.71 12.06 9.63
C HIS A 79 -8.76 11.61 11.11
N TYR A 80 -7.91 12.19 11.96
CA TYR A 80 -7.85 11.85 13.39
C TYR A 80 -9.17 12.13 14.11
N ASN A 81 -9.83 13.22 13.72
CA ASN A 81 -11.14 13.59 14.19
C ASN A 81 -12.21 13.15 13.18
N GLN A 82 -12.95 12.08 13.49
CA GLN A 82 -13.86 11.40 12.57
C GLN A 82 -15.21 12.14 12.36
N THR A 83 -15.39 13.30 12.99
CA THR A 83 -16.65 14.07 13.04
C THR A 83 -17.02 14.79 11.75
N HIS A 84 -16.11 14.89 10.77
CA HIS A 84 -16.34 15.66 9.53
C HIS A 84 -16.66 14.84 8.28
N CYS A 85 -16.64 13.50 8.35
CA CYS A 85 -17.02 12.69 7.20
C CYS A 85 -18.55 12.56 7.15
N LYS A 86 -19.23 13.59 6.62
CA LYS A 86 -20.65 13.45 6.26
C LYS A 86 -20.73 12.33 5.23
N LYS A 87 -21.48 11.27 5.52
CA LYS A 87 -21.81 10.23 4.54
C LYS A 87 -22.44 10.92 3.34
N HIS A 88 -21.73 10.97 2.22
CA HIS A 88 -22.35 11.37 0.95
C HIS A 88 -23.18 10.17 0.50
N LEU A 89 -24.44 10.16 0.91
CA LEU A 89 -25.42 9.20 0.37
C LEU A 89 -25.72 9.66 -1.05
N ILE A 90 -25.13 8.97 -2.03
CA ILE A 90 -25.53 9.08 -3.42
C ILE A 90 -26.85 8.31 -3.49
N GLY A 91 -27.96 9.05 -3.50
CA GLY A 91 -29.28 8.55 -3.83
C GLY A 91 -29.49 8.54 -5.34
#